data_AF-Q227H2-F1
#
_entry.id   AF-Q227H2-F1
#
_cell.length_a   1.000
_cell.length_b   1.000
_cell.length_c   1.000
_cell.angle_alpha   90.00
_cell.angle_beta   90.00
_cell.angle_gamma   90.00
#
_symmetry.space_group_name_H-M   'P 1'
#
loop_
_entity.id
_entity.type
_entity.pdbx_description
1 polymer ?
#
loop_
_entity_poly.entity_id
_entity_poly.type
_entity_poly.pdbx_seq_one_letter_code
_entity_poly.pdbx_strand_id
1 'polypeptide(L)'
;MYIPCINKDTDAHPECRVSDQVNKFLAATSDINHQIIWIKISANDDEKCKWTNDINFNCQRTQDIANYLKVASNKKIGYFSTQEDWIKIYGDKYGCSEASDLYNFYPLYYKYLDDQPNTKEFLDHKFGTFGPQAMKMYKTTDQCNAQLNINILYPENLSINL
;
A
#
# COMPACT_ATOMS: atom_id res chain seq x y z
N MET A 1 -5.68 -3.75 6.58
CA MET A 1 -4.76 -2.83 5.89
C MET A 1 -3.96 -2.10 6.94
N TYR A 2 -2.66 -1.93 6.70
CA TYR A 2 -1.80 -1.05 7.48
C TYR A 2 -1.84 0.34 6.87
N ILE A 3 -2.02 1.39 7.66
CA ILE A 3 -2.03 2.78 7.18
C ILE A 3 -0.82 3.48 7.81
N PRO A 4 0.21 3.82 7.01
CA PRO A 4 1.39 4.52 7.51
C PRO A 4 1.04 5.89 8.09
N CYS A 5 1.71 6.23 9.19
CA CYS A 5 1.79 7.59 9.67
C CYS A 5 3.18 8.15 9.38
N ILE A 6 3.26 9.15 8.51
CA ILE A 6 4.53 9.68 8.03
C ILE A 6 4.80 11.02 8.72
N ASN A 7 5.98 11.12 9.34
CA ASN A 7 6.51 12.37 9.88
C ASN A 7 8.05 12.31 9.84
N LYS A 8 8.69 13.41 9.44
CA LYS A 8 10.15 13.54 9.42
C LYS A 8 10.71 13.75 10.83
N ASP A 9 9.97 14.46 11.68
CA ASP A 9 10.36 14.73 13.06
C ASP A 9 9.89 13.61 13.98
N THR A 10 10.56 12.46 13.88
CA THR A 10 10.24 11.29 14.72
C THR A 10 10.74 11.40 16.15
N ASP A 11 11.43 12.49 16.52
CA ASP A 11 11.84 12.75 17.90
C ASP A 11 10.75 13.50 18.66
N ALA A 12 10.10 14.48 18.02
CA ALA A 12 8.86 15.07 18.52
C ALA A 12 7.65 14.14 18.39
N HIS A 13 7.68 13.22 17.40
CA HIS A 13 6.60 12.26 17.13
C HIS A 13 7.12 10.80 17.09
N PRO A 14 7.49 10.21 18.24
CA PRO A 14 7.96 8.83 18.30
C PRO A 14 6.96 7.83 17.74
N GLU A 15 5.66 8.07 17.85
CA GLU A 15 4.59 7.25 17.26
C GLU A 15 4.69 7.11 15.74
N CYS A 16 5.40 8.03 15.06
CA CYS A 16 5.66 7.99 13.62
C CYS A 16 6.97 7.25 13.27
N ARG A 17 7.76 6.79 14.25
CA ARG A 17 8.91 5.90 14.01
C ARG A 17 8.39 4.58 13.47
N VAL A 18 9.03 4.06 12.43
CA VAL A 18 8.59 2.83 11.74
C VAL A 18 8.35 1.68 12.71
N SER A 19 9.28 1.44 13.64
CA SER A 19 9.13 0.39 14.65
C SER A 19 7.88 0.56 15.51
N ASP A 20 7.61 1.78 15.96
CA ASP A 20 6.58 2.04 16.96
C ASP A 20 5.19 1.91 16.35
N GLN A 21 4.97 2.49 15.17
CA GLN A 21 3.70 2.32 14.45
C GLN A 21 3.46 0.87 13.99
N VAL A 22 4.50 0.18 13.50
CA VAL A 22 4.35 -1.22 13.05
C VAL A 22 4.06 -2.14 14.23
N ASN A 23 4.81 -2.03 15.33
CA ASN A 23 4.59 -2.87 16.51
C ASN A 23 3.21 -2.62 17.12
N LYS A 24 2.75 -1.36 17.16
CA LYS A 24 1.40 -1.02 17.60
C LYS A 24 0.33 -1.66 16.71
N PHE A 25 0.52 -1.62 15.39
CA PHE A 25 -0.39 -2.30 14.44
C PHE A 25 -0.41 -3.82 14.63
N LEU A 26 0.77 -4.46 14.71
CA LEU A 26 0.86 -5.91 14.88
C LEU A 26 0.25 -6.36 16.21
N ALA A 27 0.48 -5.63 17.30
CA ALA A 27 -0.18 -5.89 18.57
C ALA A 27 -1.71 -5.78 18.49
N ALA A 28 -2.23 -4.75 17.79
CA ALA A 28 -3.67 -4.57 17.61
C ALA A 28 -4.32 -5.62 16.68
N THR A 29 -3.52 -6.36 15.92
CA THR A 29 -4.00 -7.34 14.92
C THR A 29 -3.55 -8.77 15.22
N SER A 30 -3.02 -9.04 16.43
CA SER A 30 -2.43 -10.33 16.81
C SER A 30 -3.38 -11.51 16.62
N ASP A 31 -4.68 -11.29 16.86
CA ASP A 31 -5.70 -12.34 16.85
C ASP A 31 -6.37 -12.49 15.48
N ILE A 32 -5.97 -11.68 14.49
CA ILE A 32 -6.54 -11.70 13.15
C ILE A 32 -5.74 -12.65 12.26
N ASN A 33 -6.37 -13.73 11.80
CA ASN A 33 -5.77 -14.58 10.78
C ASN A 33 -5.77 -13.89 9.40
N HIS A 34 -4.59 -13.56 8.90
CA HIS A 34 -4.40 -12.95 7.58
C HIS A 34 -3.14 -13.49 6.90
N GLN A 35 -3.18 -13.53 5.56
CA GLN A 35 -2.06 -13.99 4.73
C GLN A 35 -1.16 -12.85 4.28
N ILE A 36 -1.74 -11.67 4.02
CA ILE A 36 -1.06 -10.51 3.46
C ILE A 36 -1.41 -9.27 4.27
N ILE A 37 -0.41 -8.46 4.59
CA ILE A 37 -0.58 -7.10 5.11
C ILE A 37 -0.47 -6.13 3.94
N TRP A 38 -1.57 -5.49 3.60
CA TRP A 38 -1.62 -4.44 2.59
C TRP A 38 -1.27 -3.09 3.22
N ILE A 39 -0.14 -2.49 2.83
CA ILE A 39 0.26 -1.12 3.16
C ILE A 39 -0.54 -0.18 2.27
N LYS A 40 -1.46 0.58 2.88
CA LYS A 40 -2.26 1.60 2.18
C LYS A 40 -1.43 2.86 2.01
N ILE A 41 -1.02 3.12 0.79
CA ILE A 41 -0.47 4.40 0.34
C ILE A 41 -1.64 5.29 -0.03
N SER A 42 -1.90 6.30 0.79
CA SER A 42 -2.92 7.31 0.53
C SER A 42 -2.47 8.64 1.10
N ALA A 43 -2.78 9.74 0.42
CA ALA A 43 -2.51 11.05 0.97
C ALA A 43 -3.28 11.23 2.29
N ASN A 44 -2.66 11.93 3.23
CA ASN A 44 -3.25 12.28 4.51
C ASN A 44 -3.00 13.78 4.72
N ASP A 45 -4.02 14.49 5.18
CA ASP A 45 -3.96 15.93 5.42
C ASP A 45 -3.71 16.27 6.90
N ASP A 46 -3.67 15.26 7.79
CA ASP A 46 -3.24 15.45 9.18
C ASP A 46 -1.77 15.86 9.22
N GLU A 47 -1.49 17.07 9.70
CA GLU A 47 -0.15 17.63 9.73
C GLU A 47 0.87 16.81 10.51
N LYS A 48 0.41 16.04 11.52
CA LYS A 48 1.28 15.18 12.33
C LYS A 48 1.57 13.84 11.66
N CYS A 49 0.84 13.52 10.59
CA CYS A 49 0.74 12.18 10.03
C CYS A 49 0.60 12.18 8.51
N LYS A 50 1.33 13.07 7.82
CA LYS A 50 1.25 13.27 6.36
C LYS A 50 2.54 12.94 5.63
N TRP A 51 2.37 12.47 4.40
CA TRP A 51 3.48 12.35 3.46
C TRP A 51 4.14 13.72 3.25
N THR A 52 5.43 13.69 2.93
CA THR A 52 6.20 14.91 2.77
C THR A 52 6.25 15.33 1.31
N ASN A 53 6.76 16.54 1.03
CA ASN A 53 7.04 16.97 -0.35
C ASN A 53 8.36 16.38 -0.88
N ASP A 54 9.08 15.60 -0.08
CA ASP A 54 10.34 14.96 -0.45
C ASP A 54 10.05 13.52 -0.90
N ILE A 55 10.00 13.33 -2.21
CA ILE A 55 9.68 12.06 -2.86
C ILE A 55 10.67 10.96 -2.45
N ASN A 56 11.96 11.28 -2.36
CA ASN A 56 12.99 10.30 -1.98
C ASN A 56 12.78 9.84 -0.54
N PHE A 57 12.50 10.76 0.37
CA PHE A 57 12.15 10.41 1.75
C PHE A 57 10.89 9.54 1.82
N ASN A 58 9.84 9.90 1.09
CA ASN A 58 8.59 9.12 1.06
C ASN A 58 8.88 7.68 0.58
N CYS A 59 9.71 7.53 -0.45
CA CYS A 59 10.08 6.23 -0.99
C CYS A 59 10.89 5.36 -0.04
N GLN A 60 11.94 5.96 0.55
CA GLN A 60 12.74 5.28 1.57
C GLN A 60 11.84 4.82 2.71
N ARG A 61 10.94 5.69 3.18
CA ARG A 61 10.05 5.36 4.30
C ARG A 61 9.06 4.24 3.96
N THR A 62 8.58 4.19 2.74
CA THR A 62 7.73 3.07 2.25
C THR A 62 8.48 1.75 2.29
N GLN A 63 9.73 1.71 1.84
CA GLN A 63 10.58 0.52 1.91
C GLN A 63 10.89 0.12 3.37
N ASP A 64 11.23 1.08 4.23
CA ASP A 64 11.54 0.82 5.64
C ASP A 64 10.35 0.14 6.33
N ILE A 65 9.13 0.64 6.09
CA ILE A 65 7.89 0.08 6.63
C ILE A 65 7.67 -1.34 6.11
N ALA A 66 7.78 -1.56 4.79
CA ALA A 66 7.56 -2.86 4.20
C ALA A 66 8.56 -3.90 4.71
N ASN A 67 9.84 -3.55 4.79
CA ASN A 67 10.90 -4.40 5.31
C ASN A 67 10.68 -4.73 6.78
N TYR A 68 10.34 -3.72 7.61
CA TYR A 68 10.09 -3.94 9.03
C TYR A 68 8.85 -4.81 9.26
N LEU A 69 7.75 -4.55 8.55
CA LEU A 69 6.54 -5.39 8.61
C LEU A 69 6.86 -6.84 8.21
N LYS A 70 7.59 -7.05 7.12
CA LYS A 70 7.99 -8.39 6.65
C LYS A 70 8.75 -9.16 7.72
N VAL A 71 9.75 -8.52 8.35
CA VAL A 71 10.58 -9.14 9.40
C VAL A 71 9.78 -9.37 10.68
N ALA A 72 9.01 -8.38 11.15
CA ALA A 72 8.32 -8.45 12.44
C ALA A 72 7.08 -9.36 12.44
N SER A 73 6.38 -9.47 11.31
CA SER A 73 5.13 -10.24 11.22
C SER A 73 5.32 -11.65 10.67
N ASN A 74 6.42 -11.91 9.95
CA ASN A 74 6.59 -13.10 9.11
C ASN A 74 5.40 -13.33 8.16
N LYS A 75 4.81 -12.25 7.64
CA LYS A 75 3.71 -12.26 6.67
C LYS A 75 4.17 -11.75 5.31
N LYS A 76 3.40 -12.08 4.28
CA LYS A 76 3.52 -11.43 2.98
C LYS A 76 3.07 -9.97 3.09
N ILE A 77 3.76 -9.07 2.42
CA ILE A 77 3.43 -7.65 2.39
C ILE A 77 3.01 -7.30 0.98
N GLY A 78 2.03 -6.41 0.81
CA GLY A 78 1.63 -5.86 -0.48
C GLY A 78 1.28 -4.39 -0.35
N TYR A 79 1.07 -3.70 -1.46
CA TYR A 79 0.70 -2.28 -1.46
C TYR A 79 -0.73 -2.07 -1.95
N PHE A 80 -1.39 -1.07 -1.37
CA PHE A 80 -2.65 -0.56 -1.86
C PHE A 80 -2.61 0.94 -2.11
N SER A 81 -3.14 1.40 -3.25
CA SER A 81 -3.20 2.83 -3.58
C SER A 81 -4.26 3.13 -4.64
N THR A 82 -4.66 4.40 -4.71
CA THR A 82 -5.21 5.00 -5.95
C THR A 82 -4.05 5.58 -6.77
N GLN A 83 -4.21 5.74 -8.08
CA GLN A 83 -3.14 6.36 -8.89
C GLN A 83 -2.94 7.83 -8.50
N GLU A 84 -4.03 8.52 -8.17
CA GLU A 84 -4.00 9.91 -7.70
C GLU A 84 -3.13 10.05 -6.44
N ASP A 85 -3.36 9.22 -5.43
CA ASP A 85 -2.54 9.21 -4.20
C ASP A 85 -1.08 8.88 -4.51
N TRP A 86 -0.84 7.91 -5.39
CA TRP A 86 0.51 7.50 -5.77
C TRP A 86 1.28 8.67 -6.39
N ILE A 87 0.67 9.34 -7.37
CA ILE A 87 1.25 10.51 -8.04
C ILE A 87 1.43 11.66 -7.04
N LYS A 88 0.45 11.91 -6.16
CA LYS A 88 0.53 12.97 -5.16
C LYS A 88 1.71 12.77 -4.20
N ILE A 89 2.01 11.52 -3.83
CA ILE A 89 3.05 11.18 -2.86
C ILE A 89 4.44 11.02 -3.51
N TYR A 90 4.48 10.46 -4.72
CA TYR A 90 5.73 10.08 -5.40
C TYR A 90 6.04 10.88 -6.66
N GLY A 91 5.24 11.91 -6.98
CA GLY A 91 5.46 12.86 -8.06
C GLY A 91 4.91 12.43 -9.42
N ASP A 92 4.97 11.14 -9.75
CA ASP A 92 4.44 10.61 -11.01
C ASP A 92 4.03 9.13 -10.91
N LYS A 93 3.48 8.58 -11.99
CA LYS A 93 2.96 7.19 -12.04
C LYS A 93 4.04 6.10 -11.99
N TYR A 94 5.29 6.44 -12.25
CA TYR A 94 6.50 5.62 -12.13
C TYR A 94 7.34 5.96 -10.89
N GLY A 95 6.94 6.97 -10.12
CA GLY A 95 7.56 7.34 -8.86
C GLY A 95 7.63 6.14 -7.93
N CYS A 96 8.68 6.07 -7.13
CA CYS A 96 8.91 4.97 -6.20
C CYS A 96 9.06 3.57 -6.82
N SER A 97 9.69 3.48 -7.99
CA SER A 97 9.95 2.21 -8.68
C SER A 97 10.69 1.17 -7.83
N GLU A 98 11.46 1.59 -6.82
CA GLU A 98 12.14 0.67 -5.91
C GLU A 98 11.19 -0.01 -4.90
N ALA A 99 10.00 0.56 -4.64
CA ALA A 99 8.98 -0.09 -3.83
C ALA A 99 8.34 -1.29 -4.55
N SER A 100 8.48 -1.35 -5.88
CA SER A 100 8.05 -2.45 -6.74
C SER A 100 9.20 -3.36 -7.17
N ASP A 101 10.35 -3.31 -6.48
CA ASP A 101 11.51 -4.11 -6.82
C ASP A 101 11.18 -5.61 -6.92
N LEU A 102 11.55 -6.19 -8.06
CA LEU A 102 11.32 -7.58 -8.45
C LEU A 102 11.92 -8.56 -7.44
N TYR A 103 12.99 -8.17 -6.73
CA TYR A 103 13.65 -9.02 -5.73
C TYR A 103 12.85 -9.18 -4.43
N ASN A 104 12.05 -8.18 -4.06
CA ASN A 104 11.24 -8.23 -2.83
C ASN A 104 9.79 -8.66 -3.08
N PHE A 105 9.36 -8.62 -4.35
CA PHE A 105 8.05 -8.97 -4.88
C PHE A 105 6.89 -8.64 -3.93
N TYR A 106 6.47 -7.38 -3.96
CA TYR A 106 5.27 -6.93 -3.26
C TYR A 106 4.09 -6.90 -4.25
N PRO A 107 3.02 -7.70 -4.06
CA PRO A 107 1.83 -7.59 -4.90
C PRO A 107 1.19 -6.22 -4.79
N LEU A 108 0.54 -5.80 -5.87
CA LEU A 108 -0.25 -4.57 -5.91
C LEU A 108 -1.74 -4.87 -5.88
N TYR A 109 -2.45 -4.21 -4.97
CA TYR A 109 -3.90 -4.10 -4.93
C TYR A 109 -4.28 -2.63 -5.17
N TYR A 110 -4.85 -2.26 -6.31
CA TYR A 110 -5.16 -0.85 -6.57
C TYR A 110 -6.65 -0.58 -6.68
N LYS A 111 -7.04 0.69 -6.51
CA LYS A 111 -8.42 1.15 -6.73
C LYS A 111 -8.50 1.95 -8.02
N TYR A 112 -9.41 1.52 -8.90
CA TYR A 112 -9.80 2.26 -10.10
C TYR A 112 -11.24 1.87 -10.46
N LEU A 113 -12.18 2.78 -10.24
CA LEU A 113 -13.61 2.52 -10.32
C LEU A 113 -14.14 2.76 -11.74
N ASP A 114 -14.05 1.75 -12.60
CA ASP A 114 -14.49 1.78 -14.00
C ASP A 114 -15.59 0.74 -14.31
N ASP A 115 -16.12 0.08 -13.28
CA ASP A 115 -17.08 -1.02 -13.40
C ASP A 115 -16.56 -2.22 -14.24
N GLN A 116 -15.26 -2.29 -14.53
CA GLN A 116 -14.66 -3.38 -15.31
C GLN A 116 -13.90 -4.36 -14.40
N PRO A 117 -14.34 -5.63 -14.31
CA PRO A 117 -13.67 -6.67 -13.52
C PRO A 117 -12.47 -7.23 -14.31
N ASN A 118 -11.51 -6.37 -14.65
CA ASN A 118 -10.23 -6.75 -15.24
C ASN A 118 -9.19 -5.65 -14.98
N THR A 119 -7.93 -5.87 -15.36
CA THR A 119 -6.81 -4.94 -15.14
C THR A 119 -6.23 -4.38 -16.45
N LYS A 120 -6.99 -4.40 -17.56
CA LYS A 120 -6.49 -3.96 -18.87
C LYS A 120 -6.04 -2.50 -18.87
N GLU A 121 -6.70 -1.66 -18.09
CA GLU A 121 -6.41 -0.24 -17.93
C GLU A 121 -5.11 0.05 -17.19
N PHE A 122 -4.51 -0.95 -16.54
CA PHE A 122 -3.25 -0.80 -15.82
C PHE A 122 -2.09 -0.39 -16.75
N LEU A 123 -2.21 -0.58 -18.06
CA LEU A 123 -1.24 -0.05 -19.03
C LEU A 123 -1.16 1.48 -18.95
N ASP A 124 -2.27 2.15 -18.69
CA ASP A 124 -2.36 3.60 -18.55
C ASP A 124 -2.24 4.05 -17.09
N HIS A 125 -2.71 3.21 -16.16
CA HIS A 125 -2.79 3.48 -14.71
C HIS A 125 -1.67 2.80 -13.92
N LYS A 126 -0.42 3.22 -14.14
CA LYS A 126 0.77 2.67 -13.49
C LYS A 126 0.98 3.18 -12.06
N PHE A 127 1.72 2.37 -11.31
CA PHE A 127 2.22 2.62 -9.96
C PHE A 127 3.66 2.10 -9.95
N GLY A 128 4.66 2.97 -9.89
CA GLY A 128 6.06 2.56 -9.98
C GLY A 128 6.32 1.65 -11.19
N THR A 129 7.03 0.56 -10.93
CA THR A 129 7.30 -0.54 -11.88
C THR A 129 6.54 -1.82 -11.53
N PHE A 130 5.42 -1.73 -10.79
CA PHE A 130 4.65 -2.92 -10.40
C PHE A 130 4.25 -3.78 -11.61
N GLY A 131 4.65 -5.06 -11.54
CA GLY A 131 4.27 -6.16 -12.44
C GLY A 131 2.86 -6.69 -12.16
N PRO A 132 2.44 -7.83 -12.76
CA PRO A 132 1.02 -8.16 -12.91
C PRO A 132 0.27 -8.04 -11.57
N GLN A 133 -0.85 -7.32 -11.61
CA GLN A 133 -1.50 -6.79 -10.42
C GLN A 133 -2.29 -7.91 -9.76
N ALA A 134 -2.23 -7.97 -8.45
CA ALA A 134 -2.87 -9.06 -7.73
C ALA A 134 -4.34 -8.79 -7.47
N MET A 135 -4.74 -7.53 -7.32
CA MET A 135 -6.12 -7.18 -7.03
C MET A 135 -6.48 -5.79 -7.56
N LYS A 136 -7.73 -5.62 -7.99
CA LYS A 136 -8.31 -4.31 -8.35
C LYS A 136 -9.66 -4.14 -7.69
N MET A 137 -9.86 -3.02 -7.00
CA MET A 137 -11.19 -2.52 -6.60
C MET A 137 -11.77 -1.76 -7.78
N TYR A 138 -12.77 -2.35 -8.45
CA TYR A 138 -13.32 -1.83 -9.70
C TYR A 138 -14.72 -1.20 -9.55
N LYS A 139 -15.38 -1.45 -8.42
CA LYS A 139 -16.72 -0.93 -8.15
C LYS A 139 -16.96 -0.73 -6.65
N THR A 140 -17.73 0.29 -6.32
CA THR A 140 -18.31 0.48 -4.99
C THR A 140 -19.84 0.48 -5.14
N THR A 141 -20.55 -0.25 -4.28
CA THR A 141 -22.02 -0.38 -4.33
C THR A 141 -22.59 -0.42 -2.93
N ASP A 142 -23.81 0.06 -2.74
CA ASP A 142 -24.51 -0.05 -1.47
C ASP A 142 -25.38 -1.32 -1.46
N GLN A 143 -25.24 -2.12 -0.40
CA GLN A 143 -26.07 -3.30 -0.18
C GLN A 143 -26.38 -3.41 1.31
N CYS A 144 -27.66 -3.61 1.66
CA CYS A 144 -28.10 -3.74 3.05
C CYS A 144 -27.63 -2.58 3.97
N ASN A 145 -27.72 -1.33 3.51
CA ASN A 145 -27.25 -0.13 4.22
C ASN A 145 -25.74 -0.12 4.54
N ALA A 146 -24.95 -0.90 3.80
CA ALA A 146 -23.50 -0.90 3.90
C ALA A 146 -22.88 -0.65 2.52
N GLN A 147 -21.86 0.20 2.48
CA GLN A 147 -21.05 0.40 1.29
C GLN A 147 -20.08 -0.79 1.13
N LEU A 148 -20.17 -1.48 0.00
CA LEU A 148 -19.33 -2.62 -0.37
C LEU A 148 -18.39 -2.23 -1.50
N ASN A 149 -17.13 -2.63 -1.36
CA ASN A 149 -16.13 -2.52 -2.41
C ASN A 149 -16.00 -3.87 -3.11
N ILE A 150 -16.25 -3.90 -4.41
CA ILE A 150 -16.17 -5.10 -5.24
C ILE A 150 -14.81 -5.14 -5.92
N ASN A 151 -14.19 -6.32 -5.88
CA ASN A 151 -12.81 -6.52 -6.30
C ASN A 151 -12.70 -7.70 -7.27
N ILE A 152 -11.74 -7.62 -8.18
CA ILE A 152 -11.22 -8.79 -8.90
C ILE A 152 -9.84 -9.16 -8.33
N LEU A 153 -9.58 -10.45 -8.20
CA LEU A 153 -8.34 -11.02 -7.67
C LEU A 153 -7.69 -11.94 -8.71
N TYR A 154 -6.37 -11.85 -8.81
CA TYR A 154 -5.50 -12.71 -9.60
C TYR A 154 -4.54 -13.44 -8.65
N PRO A 155 -4.94 -14.61 -8.10
CA PRO A 155 -4.19 -15.30 -7.05
C PRO A 155 -2.75 -15.66 -7.44
N GLU A 156 -2.50 -15.94 -8.71
CA GLU A 156 -1.18 -16.22 -9.28
C GLU A 156 -0.19 -15.07 -9.04
N ASN A 157 -0.68 -13.83 -8.98
CA ASN A 157 0.13 -12.65 -8.76
C ASN A 157 0.38 -12.35 -7.27
N LEU A 158 -0.20 -13.13 -6.35
CA LEU A 158 0.07 -13.04 -4.89
C LEU A 158 1.29 -13.88 -4.46
N SER A 159 1.80 -14.72 -5.36
CA SER A 159 2.86 -15.69 -5.08
C SER A 159 3.69 -15.89 -6.34
N ILE A 160 4.54 -14.93 -6.70
CA ILE A 160 5.60 -15.25 -7.66
C ILE A 160 6.69 -15.96 -6.87
N ASN A 161 6.72 -17.29 -7.00
CA ASN A 161 7.92 -18.07 -6.72
C ASN A 161 8.93 -17.67 -7.80
N LEU A 162 9.89 -16.82 -7.46
CA LEU A 162 11.13 -16.69 -8.23
C LEU A 162 12.10 -17.79 -7.78
#